data_AF-A0A5E4PTD9-F1
#
_entry.id   AF-A0A5E4PTD9-F1
#
_cell.length_a   1.000
_cell.length_b   1.000
_cell.length_c   1.000
_cell.angle_alpha   90.00
_cell.angle_beta   90.00
_cell.angle_gamma   90.00
#
_symmetry.space_group_name_H-M   'P 1'
#
loop_
_entity.id
_entity.type
_entity.pdbx_description
1 polymer ?
#
loop_
_entity_poly.entity_id
_entity_poly.type
_entity_poly.pdbx_seq_one_letter_code
_entity_poly.pdbx_strand_id
1 'polypeptide(L)' 'MLCAGGPLVHNNVVVGVYSWSEGCAGNRYTGINTRVASYNRWIESVAIAP' A
#
# COMPACT_ATOMS: atom_id res chain seq x y z
N MET A 1 0.57 15.46 1.09
CA MET A 1 1.42 14.41 1.68
C MET A 1 0.90 13.99 3.07
N LEU A 2 -0.39 13.62 3.20
CA LEU A 2 -0.95 13.11 4.47
C LEU A 2 -1.61 11.72 4.32
N CYS A 3 -1.75 11.20 3.08
CA CYS A 3 -2.38 9.91 2.81
C CYS A 3 -1.39 8.75 2.69
N ALA A 4 -0.07 9.02 2.78
CA ALA A 4 0.96 7.98 2.77
C ALA A 4 0.75 7.03 3.95
N GLY A 5 0.71 5.72 3.67
CA GLY A 5 0.36 4.70 4.66
C GLY A 5 -1.11 4.26 4.63
N GLY A 6 -1.98 4.92 3.85
CA GLY A 6 -3.39 4.50 3.72
C GLY A 6 -3.56 3.15 2.99
N PRO A 7 -4.57 2.35 3.33
CA PRO A 7 -4.77 1.04 2.71
C PRO A 7 -5.45 1.13 1.33
N LEU A 8 -4.94 0.35 0.37
CA LEU A 8 -5.62 0.03 -0.88
C LEU A 8 -6.32 -1.33 -0.72
N VAL A 9 -7.65 -1.32 -0.75
CA VAL A 9 -8.49 -2.50 -0.50
C VAL A 9 -9.16 -2.97 -1.79
N HIS A 10 -9.08 -4.27 -2.06
CA HIS A 10 -9.78 -4.94 -3.14
C HIS A 10 -10.42 -6.23 -2.60
N ASN A 11 -11.71 -6.46 -2.86
CA ASN A 11 -12.46 -7.62 -2.35
C ASN A 11 -12.28 -7.84 -0.84
N ASN A 12 -12.34 -6.76 -0.05
CA ASN A 12 -12.16 -6.79 1.40
C ASN A 12 -10.78 -7.27 1.88
N VAL A 13 -9.77 -7.26 0.99
CA VAL A 13 -8.37 -7.60 1.28
C VAL A 13 -7.49 -6.38 1.05
N VAL A 14 -6.55 -6.12 1.97
CA VAL A 14 -5.55 -5.06 1.81
C VAL A 14 -4.49 -5.52 0.82
N VAL A 15 -4.52 -5.01 -0.41
CA VAL A 15 -3.61 -5.40 -1.49
C VAL A 15 -2.42 -4.45 -1.64
N GLY A 16 -2.54 -3.23 -1.10
CA GLY A 16 -1.50 -2.23 -1.18
C GLY A 16 -1.53 -1.22 -0.05
N VAL A 17 -0.43 -0.49 0.09
CA VAL A 17 -0.31 0.67 0.96
C VAL A 17 0.09 1.87 0.11
N TYR A 18 -0.64 2.98 0.22
CA TYR A 18 -0.37 4.17 -0.56
C TYR A 18 1.02 4.71 -0.24
N SER A 19 1.86 4.84 -1.27
CA SER A 19 3.25 5.26 -1.12
C SER A 19 3.38 6.73 -1.50
N TRP A 20 3.23 7.03 -2.79
CA TRP A 20 3.39 8.39 -3.32
C TRP A 20 2.69 8.56 -4.67
N SER A 21 2.58 9.81 -5.10
CA SER A 21 2.17 10.19 -6.45
C SER A 21 2.90 11.48 -6.84
N GLU A 22 3.09 11.69 -8.13
CA GLU A 22 3.46 13.00 -8.64
C GLU A 22 2.20 13.86 -8.80
N GLY A 23 2.07 14.89 -7.97
CA GLY A 23 0.86 15.72 -7.90
C GLY A 23 -0.34 15.00 -7.26
N CYS A 24 -1.52 15.62 -7.38
CA CYS A 24 -2.79 15.06 -6.90
C CYS A 24 -3.80 15.09 -8.05
N ALA A 25 -4.49 13.97 -8.28
CA ALA A 25 -5.53 13.84 -9.31
C ALA A 25 -5.09 14.19 -10.76
N GLY A 26 -3.82 13.94 -11.10
CA GLY A 26 -3.31 14.12 -12.47
C GLY A 26 -3.67 12.93 -13.37
N ASN A 27 -4.12 13.21 -14.60
CA ASN A 27 -4.50 12.16 -15.56
C ASN A 27 -3.29 11.38 -16.16
N ARG A 28 -2.07 11.84 -15.88
CA ARG A 28 -0.82 11.31 -16.46
C ARG A 28 -0.03 10.44 -15.48
N TYR A 29 -0.16 10.68 -14.17
CA TYR A 29 0.60 10.00 -13.13
C TYR A 29 -0.35 9.33 -12.16
N THR A 30 -0.30 8.00 -12.09
CA THR A 30 -1.14 7.22 -11.19
C THR A 30 -0.54 7.24 -9.78
N GLY A 31 -1.39 7.10 -8.76
CA GLY A 31 -0.91 6.82 -7.41
C GLY A 31 -0.15 5.50 -7.36
N ILE A 32 1.05 5.52 -6.78
CA ILE A 32 1.90 4.35 -6.62
C ILE A 32 1.68 3.77 -5.22
N ASN A 33 1.43 2.46 -5.18
CA ASN A 33 1.15 1.73 -3.95
C ASN A 33 2.19 0.62 -3.75
N THR A 34 2.63 0.44 -2.51
CA THR A 34 3.47 -0.71 -2.11
C THR A 34 2.64 -1.98 -2.17
N ARG A 35 3.11 -2.99 -2.90
CA ARG A 35 2.41 -4.27 -3.04
C ARG A 35 2.56 -5.13 -1.78
N VAL A 36 1.48 -5.28 -1.01
CA VAL A 36 1.48 -5.99 0.29
C VAL A 36 1.90 -7.45 0.14
N ALA A 37 1.44 -8.12 -0.92
CA ALA A 37 1.76 -9.53 -1.18
C ALA A 37 3.27 -9.81 -1.27
N SER A 38 4.08 -8.84 -1.69
CA SER A 38 5.54 -8.99 -1.78
C SER A 38 6.23 -9.03 -0.41
N TYR A 39 5.56 -8.53 0.65
CA TYR A 39 6.10 -8.43 2.00
C TYR A 39 5.43 -9.39 2.99
N ASN A 40 4.57 -10.31 2.53
CA ASN A 40 3.77 -11.15 3.40
C ASN A 40 4.61 -11.93 4.43
N ARG A 41 5.72 -12.56 3.99
CA ARG A 41 6.62 -13.29 4.90
C ARG A 41 7.24 -12.40 5.98
N TRP A 42 7.62 -11.18 5.61
CA TRP A 42 8.16 -10.22 6.57
C TRP A 42 7.09 -9.80 7.57
N ILE A 43 5.88 -9.47 7.10
CA ILE A 43 4.74 -9.10 7.95
C ILE A 43 4.42 -10.22 8.93
N GLU A 44 4.31 -11.47 8.47
CA GLU A 44 4.10 -12.63 9.32
C GLU A 44 5.19 -12.77 10.39
N SER A 45 6.46 -12.58 10.02
CA SER A 45 7.59 -12.68 10.95
C SER A 45 7.65 -11.60 12.04
N VAL A 46 7.04 -10.43 11.82
CA VAL A 46 7.09 -9.30 12.77
C VAL A 46 5.78 -9.06 13.52
N ALA A 47 4.64 -9.35 12.89
CA ALA A 47 3.32 -9.04 13.43
C ALA A 47 2.57 -10.26 13.98
N ILE A 48 3.00 -11.48 13.61
CA ILE A 48 2.34 -12.74 13.99
C ILE A 48 3.27 -13.67 14.79
N ALA A 49 4.59 -13.47 14.72
CA ALA A 49 5.53 -14.26 15.51
C ALA A 49 5.25 -14.13 17.03
N PRO A 50 5.39 -15.23 17.81
CA PRO A 50 5.21 -15.22 19.26
C PRO A 50 6.30 -14.43 20.00
#